data_AF-Q1KV68-F1
#
_entry.id   AF-Q1KV68-F1
#
_cell.length_a   1.000
_cell.length_b   1.000
_cell.length_c   1.000
_cell.angle_alpha   90.00
_cell.angle_beta   90.00
_cell.angle_gamma   90.00
#
_symmetry.space_group_name_H-M   'P 1'
#
loop_
_entity.id
_entity.type
_entity.pdbx_description
1 polymer ?
#
loop_
_entity_poly.entity_id
_entity_poly.type
_entity_poly.pdbx_seq_one_letter_code
_entity_poly.pdbx_strand_id
1 'polypeptide(L)'
;VTAKYEGDYIVQNHPNKDTSEVCTALSRSFADIGDIIRGKDMWDNNHNEDGLQVRLKNIFWNIYSKLESKEKKKYENDLAYFYKLRSDWWNANRKEIWKAMTCVAPENAYIIKRRFDGGDIENLILPYAKCGRDTDPPVVDYIPQRLRWMSEWSEYFCNVLNKEIDEMNNQCKDCEMSRRCNNDTEGEKCKKCKEQ
;
A
#
# COMPACT_ATOMS: atom_id res chain seq x y z
N VAL A 1 -5.91 -2.30 17.22
CA VAL A 1 -5.64 -3.75 16.99
C VAL A 1 -5.36 -4.01 15.53
N THR A 2 -6.31 -3.78 14.61
CA THR A 2 -6.15 -4.02 13.16
C THR A 2 -4.84 -3.49 12.59
N ALA A 3 -4.55 -2.21 12.77
CA ALA A 3 -3.31 -1.59 12.24
C ALA A 3 -2.03 -2.31 12.69
N LYS A 4 -1.95 -2.73 13.96
CA LYS A 4 -0.80 -3.47 14.50
C LYS A 4 -0.63 -4.82 13.80
N TYR A 5 -1.71 -5.60 13.68
CA TYR A 5 -1.66 -6.92 13.07
C TYR A 5 -1.35 -6.85 11.57
N GLU A 6 -1.96 -5.89 10.87
CA GLU A 6 -1.67 -5.64 9.46
C GLU A 6 -0.20 -5.26 9.25
N GLY A 7 0.30 -4.32 10.06
CA GLY A 7 1.71 -3.92 9.99
C GLY A 7 2.67 -5.06 10.29
N ASP A 8 2.32 -5.92 11.26
CA ASP A 8 3.09 -7.13 11.59
C ASP A 8 3.11 -8.13 10.44
N TYR A 9 1.97 -8.39 9.84
CA TYR A 9 1.86 -9.26 8.68
C TYR A 9 2.70 -8.76 7.51
N ILE A 10 2.63 -7.46 7.19
CA ILE A 10 3.41 -6.86 6.10
C ILE A 10 4.90 -7.00 6.37
N VAL A 11 5.37 -6.61 7.56
CA VAL A 11 6.80 -6.65 7.87
C VAL A 11 7.34 -8.07 7.83
N GLN A 12 6.58 -9.07 8.29
CA GLN A 12 7.05 -10.46 8.29
C GLN A 12 7.09 -11.09 6.89
N ASN A 13 6.18 -10.71 6.00
CA ASN A 13 6.00 -11.34 4.69
C ASN A 13 6.54 -10.52 3.51
N HIS A 14 7.02 -9.29 3.73
CA HIS A 14 7.58 -8.47 2.66
C HIS A 14 8.88 -9.10 2.11
N PRO A 15 9.04 -9.22 0.77
CA PRO A 15 10.27 -9.79 0.18
C PRO A 15 11.54 -9.07 0.64
N ASN A 16 11.44 -7.75 0.80
CA ASN A 16 12.52 -6.88 1.24
C ASN A 16 12.27 -6.33 2.65
N LYS A 17 11.91 -7.22 3.60
CA LYS A 17 11.51 -6.86 4.97
C LYS A 17 12.56 -6.09 5.78
N ASP A 18 13.84 -6.25 5.45
CA ASP A 18 14.96 -5.60 6.14
C ASP A 18 15.34 -4.24 5.50
N THR A 19 14.58 -3.79 4.50
CA THR A 19 14.82 -2.53 3.78
C THR A 19 13.69 -1.52 3.99
N SER A 20 13.95 -0.27 3.59
CA SER A 20 12.96 0.81 3.59
C SER A 20 11.74 0.57 2.69
N GLU A 21 11.76 -0.43 1.82
CA GLU A 21 10.62 -0.74 0.94
C GLU A 21 9.38 -1.17 1.73
N VAL A 22 9.58 -1.78 2.90
CA VAL A 22 8.47 -2.14 3.80
C VAL A 22 7.64 -0.91 4.20
N CYS A 23 8.25 0.28 4.29
CA CYS A 23 7.55 1.51 4.60
C CYS A 23 6.54 1.90 3.51
N THR A 24 6.83 1.60 2.25
CA THR A 24 5.91 1.84 1.13
C THR A 24 4.69 0.94 1.24
N ALA A 25 4.88 -0.37 1.48
CA ALA A 25 3.79 -1.32 1.68
C ALA A 25 2.91 -0.93 2.90
N LEU A 26 3.53 -0.60 4.03
CA LEU A 26 2.82 -0.10 5.22
C LEU A 26 2.02 1.17 4.92
N SER A 27 2.58 2.10 4.14
CA SER A 27 1.90 3.33 3.74
C SER A 27 0.64 3.05 2.90
N ARG A 28 0.68 2.05 2.00
CA ARG A 28 -0.48 1.66 1.20
C ARG A 28 -1.59 1.05 2.06
N SER A 29 -1.27 0.08 2.91
CA SER A 29 -2.26 -0.50 3.83
C SER A 29 -2.83 0.53 4.81
N PHE A 30 -2.03 1.50 5.26
CA PHE A 30 -2.52 2.64 6.04
C PHE A 30 -3.58 3.46 5.31
N ALA A 31 -3.34 3.76 4.03
CA ALA A 31 -4.29 4.49 3.20
C ALA A 31 -5.58 3.71 2.94
N ASP A 32 -5.47 2.40 2.70
CA ASP A 32 -6.63 1.53 2.46
C ASP A 32 -7.48 1.35 3.72
N ILE A 33 -6.86 1.15 4.90
CA ILE A 33 -7.58 1.21 6.18
C ILE A 33 -8.27 2.55 6.38
N GLY A 34 -7.62 3.66 5.99
CA GLY A 34 -8.22 4.99 5.99
C GLY A 34 -9.45 5.08 5.10
N ASP A 35 -9.43 4.51 3.90
CA ASP A 35 -10.59 4.48 3.00
C ASP A 35 -11.71 3.56 3.49
N ILE A 36 -11.39 2.40 4.06
CA ILE A 36 -12.37 1.52 4.71
C ILE A 36 -13.08 2.27 5.84
N ILE A 37 -12.31 2.93 6.73
CA ILE A 37 -12.87 3.68 7.86
C ILE A 37 -13.66 4.89 7.39
N ARG A 38 -13.28 5.55 6.29
CA ARG A 38 -13.99 6.71 5.74
C ARG A 38 -15.18 6.34 4.85
N GLY A 39 -15.35 5.05 4.51
CA GLY A 39 -16.38 4.60 3.58
C GLY A 39 -16.11 5.01 2.13
N LYS A 40 -14.83 5.13 1.76
CA LYS A 40 -14.35 5.50 0.41
C LYS A 40 -13.68 4.34 -0.33
N ASP A 41 -13.52 3.21 0.35
CA ASP A 41 -12.96 1.99 -0.22
C ASP A 41 -13.85 1.51 -1.38
N MET A 42 -13.21 1.24 -2.52
CA MET A 42 -13.85 0.84 -3.78
C MET A 42 -13.97 -0.68 -3.92
N TRP A 43 -13.38 -1.46 -3.00
CA TRP A 43 -13.53 -2.91 -3.00
C TRP A 43 -14.95 -3.27 -2.60
N ASP A 44 -15.85 -3.21 -3.58
CA ASP A 44 -17.29 -3.40 -3.43
C ASP A 44 -17.70 -4.78 -3.97
N ASN A 45 -17.74 -5.77 -3.08
CA ASN A 45 -18.34 -7.07 -3.39
C ASN A 45 -19.76 -7.22 -2.83
N ASN A 46 -20.40 -6.13 -2.36
CA ASN A 46 -21.84 -5.94 -2.11
C ASN A 46 -22.04 -4.81 -1.07
N HIS A 47 -22.15 -3.57 -1.53
CA HIS A 47 -22.40 -2.36 -0.72
C HIS A 47 -23.60 -2.45 0.23
N ASN A 48 -24.53 -3.39 -0.01
CA ASN A 48 -25.74 -3.58 0.80
C ASN A 48 -25.67 -4.75 1.79
N GLU A 49 -24.61 -5.60 1.76
CA GLU A 49 -24.48 -6.79 2.62
C GLU A 49 -23.12 -6.92 3.32
N ASP A 50 -22.15 -6.05 3.03
CA ASP A 50 -20.89 -6.05 3.77
C ASP A 50 -21.13 -5.62 5.23
N GLY A 51 -21.20 -6.62 6.10
CA GLY A 51 -21.37 -6.44 7.54
C GLY A 51 -20.36 -5.46 8.15
N LEU A 52 -19.20 -5.26 7.51
CA LEU A 52 -18.20 -4.28 7.95
C LEU A 52 -18.68 -2.83 7.82
N GLN A 53 -19.11 -2.38 6.64
CA GLN A 53 -19.53 -0.98 6.45
C GLN A 53 -20.81 -0.67 7.22
N VAL A 54 -21.73 -1.64 7.33
CA VAL A 54 -22.93 -1.52 8.18
C VAL A 54 -22.53 -1.37 9.65
N ARG A 55 -21.60 -2.19 10.16
CA ARG A 55 -21.10 -2.08 11.53
C ARG A 55 -20.39 -0.75 11.76
N LEU A 56 -19.57 -0.29 10.83
CA LEU A 56 -18.90 1.01 10.92
C LEU A 56 -19.93 2.14 10.96
N LYS A 57 -20.94 2.14 10.08
CA LYS A 57 -22.04 3.10 10.11
C LYS A 57 -22.75 3.12 11.46
N ASN A 58 -23.05 1.95 12.04
CA ASN A 58 -23.67 1.86 13.37
C ASN A 58 -22.77 2.39 14.49
N ILE A 59 -21.45 2.14 14.42
CA ILE A 59 -20.47 2.71 15.35
C ILE A 59 -20.47 4.24 15.24
N PHE A 60 -20.45 4.79 14.03
CA PHE A 60 -20.44 6.23 13.82
C PHE A 60 -21.77 6.89 14.18
N TRP A 61 -22.89 6.20 14.03
CA TRP A 61 -24.18 6.64 14.59
C TRP A 61 -24.10 6.75 16.12
N ASN A 62 -23.53 5.76 16.81
CA ASN A 62 -23.35 5.81 18.26
C ASN A 62 -22.42 6.95 18.70
N ILE A 63 -21.34 7.21 17.94
CA ILE A 63 -20.44 8.33 18.18
C ILE A 63 -21.20 9.65 18.00
N TYR A 64 -21.89 9.84 16.87
CA TYR A 64 -22.69 11.03 16.57
C TYR A 64 -23.72 11.31 17.66
N SER A 65 -24.46 10.28 18.11
CA SER A 65 -25.49 10.41 19.14
C SER A 65 -24.95 10.89 20.49
N LYS A 66 -23.66 10.66 20.78
CA LYS A 66 -22.99 11.10 22.01
C LYS A 66 -22.31 12.47 21.92
N LEU A 67 -22.22 13.07 20.72
CA LEU A 67 -21.69 14.42 20.54
C LEU A 67 -22.61 15.46 21.22
N GLU A 68 -22.03 16.57 21.68
CA GLU A 68 -22.82 17.70 22.17
C GLU A 68 -23.57 18.38 21.02
N SER A 69 -24.61 19.15 21.35
CA SER A 69 -25.54 19.73 20.37
C SER A 69 -24.85 20.66 19.36
N LYS A 70 -23.74 21.32 19.74
CA LYS A 70 -23.00 22.23 18.86
C LYS A 70 -22.22 21.46 17.81
N GLU A 71 -21.59 20.35 18.18
CA GLU A 71 -20.81 19.48 17.30
C GLU A 71 -21.74 18.70 16.37
N LYS A 72 -22.90 18.25 16.85
CA LYS A 72 -23.91 17.59 16.02
C LYS A 72 -24.30 18.42 14.80
N LYS A 73 -24.52 19.74 15.00
CA LYS A 73 -24.84 20.70 13.92
C LYS A 73 -23.85 20.66 12.75
N LYS A 74 -22.57 20.36 13.00
CA LYS A 74 -21.54 20.26 11.95
C LYS A 74 -21.80 19.11 10.96
N TYR A 75 -22.56 18.08 11.37
CA TYR A 75 -22.78 16.83 10.65
C TYR A 75 -24.27 16.52 10.41
N GLU A 76 -25.20 17.47 10.62
CA GLU A 76 -26.65 17.25 10.45
C GLU A 76 -27.04 16.81 9.03
N ASN A 77 -26.29 17.24 8.01
CA ASN A 77 -26.51 16.86 6.61
C ASN A 77 -25.71 15.62 6.18
N ASP A 78 -25.07 14.90 7.11
CA ASP A 78 -24.15 13.78 6.86
C ASP A 78 -24.67 12.44 7.43
N LEU A 79 -25.94 12.38 7.87
CA LEU A 79 -26.48 11.25 8.66
C LEU A 79 -26.60 9.92 7.90
N ALA A 80 -26.63 9.96 6.56
CA ALA A 80 -26.83 8.75 5.75
C ALA A 80 -25.67 7.75 5.90
N TYR A 81 -24.43 8.26 5.90
CA TYR A 81 -23.21 7.44 5.92
C TYR A 81 -22.09 8.01 6.80
N PHE A 82 -22.30 9.20 7.38
CA PHE A 82 -21.35 9.90 8.24
C PHE A 82 -19.99 10.18 7.57
N TYR A 83 -19.95 10.40 6.25
CA TYR A 83 -18.69 10.53 5.50
C TYR A 83 -17.79 11.65 6.04
N LYS A 84 -18.38 12.79 6.42
CA LYS A 84 -17.65 13.92 7.00
C LYS A 84 -17.18 13.60 8.41
N LEU A 85 -18.04 13.05 9.26
CA LEU A 85 -17.67 12.65 10.63
C LEU A 85 -16.57 11.57 10.62
N ARG A 86 -16.67 10.58 9.73
CA ARG A 86 -15.67 9.51 9.55
C ARG A 86 -14.33 10.06 9.07
N SER A 87 -14.35 11.03 8.16
CA SER A 87 -13.13 11.71 7.68
C SER A 87 -12.46 12.54 8.77
N ASP A 88 -13.23 13.29 9.56
CA ASP A 88 -12.70 14.06 10.69
C ASP A 88 -12.16 13.15 11.80
N TRP A 89 -12.85 12.04 12.07
CA TRP A 89 -12.37 11.02 13.01
C TRP A 89 -11.05 10.41 12.54
N TRP A 90 -10.93 10.06 11.25
CA TRP A 90 -9.66 9.57 10.70
C TRP A 90 -8.56 10.60 10.89
N ASN A 91 -8.78 11.86 10.51
CA ASN A 91 -7.79 12.93 10.66
C ASN A 91 -7.32 13.10 12.11
N ALA A 92 -8.22 12.96 13.09
CA ALA A 92 -7.89 13.06 14.51
C ALA A 92 -7.08 11.86 15.04
N ASN A 93 -7.23 10.67 14.46
CA ASN A 93 -6.66 9.42 14.99
C ASN A 93 -5.53 8.83 14.12
N ARG A 94 -5.33 9.31 12.89
CA ARG A 94 -4.41 8.71 11.91
C ARG A 94 -2.96 8.62 12.39
N LYS A 95 -2.51 9.54 13.24
CA LYS A 95 -1.18 9.49 13.87
C LYS A 95 -1.01 8.29 14.79
N GLU A 96 -1.98 8.03 15.67
CA GLU A 96 -1.96 6.87 16.56
C GLU A 96 -2.11 5.55 15.80
N ILE A 97 -2.89 5.56 14.71
CA ILE A 97 -3.05 4.40 13.82
C ILE A 97 -1.73 4.09 13.13
N TRP A 98 -1.03 5.10 12.61
CA TRP A 98 0.29 4.92 11.99
C TRP A 98 1.32 4.41 12.98
N LYS A 99 1.34 4.96 14.20
CA LYS A 99 2.15 4.45 15.29
C LYS A 99 1.82 2.98 15.57
N ALA A 100 0.56 2.59 15.66
CA ALA A 100 0.22 1.17 15.85
C ALA A 100 0.71 0.28 14.69
N MET A 101 0.59 0.75 13.45
CA MET A 101 0.97 0.01 12.24
C MET A 101 2.47 -0.20 12.11
N THR A 102 3.26 0.81 12.44
CA THR A 102 4.73 0.77 12.35
C THR A 102 5.41 0.16 13.58
N CYS A 103 4.65 -0.54 14.43
CA CYS A 103 5.17 -1.03 15.73
C CYS A 103 6.28 -2.05 15.64
N VAL A 104 6.29 -2.85 14.59
CA VAL A 104 7.32 -3.86 14.38
C VAL A 104 8.19 -3.55 13.17
N ALA A 105 8.05 -2.35 12.57
CA ALA A 105 8.90 -1.95 11.46
C ALA A 105 10.38 -1.93 11.90
N PRO A 106 11.33 -2.27 11.01
CA PRO A 106 12.77 -2.25 11.33
C PRO A 106 13.24 -0.85 11.76
N GLU A 107 14.21 -0.79 12.67
CA GLU A 107 14.77 0.50 13.16
C GLU A 107 15.42 1.33 12.04
N ASN A 108 16.06 0.66 11.08
CA ASN A 108 16.73 1.26 9.94
C ASN A 108 15.83 1.43 8.70
N ALA A 109 14.52 1.18 8.82
CA ALA A 109 13.57 1.41 7.74
C ALA A 109 13.10 2.87 7.76
N TYR A 110 13.28 3.57 6.65
CA TYR A 110 12.99 5.00 6.51
C TYR A 110 12.00 5.28 5.37
N ILE A 111 11.21 6.34 5.49
CA ILE A 111 10.35 6.77 4.38
C ILE A 111 11.24 7.43 3.31
N ILE A 112 11.15 6.95 2.08
CA ILE A 112 11.84 7.51 0.91
C ILE A 112 10.80 8.16 0.00
N LYS A 113 10.99 9.43 -0.33
CA LYS A 113 10.14 10.18 -1.27
C LYS A 113 10.94 10.52 -2.52
N ARG A 114 10.31 10.42 -3.69
CA ARG A 114 10.90 10.93 -4.93
C ARG A 114 10.57 12.41 -5.08
N ARG A 115 11.60 13.23 -5.36
CA ARG A 115 11.46 14.64 -5.70
C ARG A 115 11.82 14.81 -7.18
N PHE A 116 11.07 15.66 -7.87
CA PHE A 116 11.42 16.13 -9.20
C PHE A 116 11.71 17.62 -9.11
N ASP A 117 12.91 18.04 -9.48
CA ASP A 117 13.37 19.43 -9.38
C ASP A 117 13.67 20.06 -10.76
N GLY A 118 13.04 19.52 -11.82
CA GLY A 118 13.10 20.09 -13.16
C GLY A 118 14.21 19.52 -14.05
N GLY A 119 15.02 18.59 -13.55
CA GLY A 119 16.04 17.88 -14.33
C GLY A 119 16.17 16.41 -13.94
N ASP A 120 16.31 16.13 -12.64
CA ASP A 120 16.60 14.78 -12.13
C ASP A 120 15.55 14.30 -11.12
N ILE A 121 15.45 12.98 -10.97
CA ILE A 121 14.64 12.33 -9.93
C ILE A 121 15.57 12.00 -8.76
N GLU A 122 15.42 12.72 -7.66
CA GLU A 122 16.20 12.49 -6.45
C GLU A 122 15.38 11.78 -5.37
N ASN A 123 16.05 10.93 -4.59
CA ASN A 123 15.48 10.31 -3.40
C ASN A 123 15.70 11.21 -2.18
N LEU A 124 14.60 11.71 -1.62
CA LEU A 124 14.57 12.36 -0.32
C LEU A 124 14.31 11.30 0.76
N ILE A 125 15.33 11.02 1.57
CA ILE A 125 15.23 10.12 2.72
C ILE A 125 14.77 10.93 3.93
N LEU A 126 13.69 10.48 4.58
CA LEU A 126 13.25 10.98 5.87
C LEU A 126 13.77 10.03 6.96
N PRO A 127 14.89 10.36 7.64
CA PRO A 127 15.65 9.43 8.47
C PRO A 127 15.02 9.21 9.85
N TYR A 128 13.71 9.00 9.89
CA TYR A 128 12.96 8.69 11.10
C TYR A 128 12.78 7.18 11.20
N ALA A 129 13.30 6.59 12.28
CA ALA A 129 13.27 5.16 12.53
C ALA A 129 11.85 4.58 12.43
N LYS A 130 11.79 3.28 12.11
CA LYS A 130 10.53 2.53 12.00
C LYS A 130 9.51 3.21 11.10
N CYS A 131 9.94 3.62 9.91
CA CYS A 131 9.09 4.31 8.95
C CYS A 131 8.44 5.59 9.53
N GLY A 132 9.16 6.33 10.38
CA GLY A 132 8.63 7.54 10.99
C GLY A 132 7.51 7.32 12.01
N ARG A 133 7.59 6.23 12.79
CA ARG A 133 6.60 5.83 13.81
C ARG A 133 6.11 6.97 14.72
N ASP A 134 7.03 7.78 15.22
CA ASP A 134 6.74 8.86 16.18
C ASP A 134 6.65 10.24 15.51
N THR A 135 6.59 10.27 14.18
CA THR A 135 6.40 11.48 13.37
C THR A 135 5.00 11.53 12.76
N ASP A 136 4.73 12.54 11.94
CA ASP A 136 3.47 12.62 11.22
C ASP A 136 3.39 11.54 10.13
N PRO A 137 2.24 10.87 9.99
CA PRO A 137 2.06 9.81 9.02
C PRO A 137 2.20 10.30 7.57
N PRO A 138 2.52 9.41 6.63
CA PRO A 138 2.55 9.74 5.20
C PRO A 138 1.18 10.23 4.75
N VAL A 139 1.15 11.13 3.75
CA VAL A 139 -0.08 11.75 3.23
C VAL A 139 -0.80 10.91 2.16
N VAL A 140 -0.36 9.67 1.95
CA VAL A 140 -0.88 8.78 0.92
C VAL A 140 -2.36 8.48 1.09
N ASP A 141 -2.88 8.53 2.32
CA ASP A 141 -4.30 8.41 2.65
C ASP A 141 -5.16 9.58 2.15
N TYR A 142 -4.57 10.66 1.62
CA TYR A 142 -5.31 11.72 0.93
C TYR A 142 -5.29 11.59 -0.60
N ILE A 143 -4.51 10.65 -1.16
CA ILE A 143 -4.51 10.35 -2.59
C ILE A 143 -5.71 9.45 -2.90
N PRO A 144 -6.52 9.70 -3.94
CA PRO A 144 -7.63 8.82 -4.31
C PRO A 144 -7.20 7.36 -4.51
N GLN A 145 -7.98 6.40 -3.98
CA GLN A 145 -7.63 4.97 -3.97
C GLN A 145 -7.28 4.42 -5.35
N ARG A 146 -8.07 4.77 -6.38
CA ARG A 146 -7.80 4.35 -7.77
C ARG A 146 -6.38 4.68 -8.22
N LEU A 147 -5.87 5.86 -7.87
CA LEU A 147 -4.50 6.26 -8.25
C LEU A 147 -3.45 5.49 -7.47
N ARG A 148 -3.71 5.21 -6.18
CA ARG A 148 -2.79 4.40 -5.36
C ARG A 148 -2.69 2.98 -5.88
N TRP A 149 -3.83 2.34 -6.16
CA TRP A 149 -3.86 0.99 -6.72
C TRP A 149 -3.27 0.93 -8.13
N MET A 150 -3.48 1.94 -8.96
CA MET A 150 -2.82 2.02 -10.28
C MET A 150 -1.30 2.10 -10.15
N SER A 151 -0.79 2.93 -9.21
CA SER A 151 0.65 3.02 -8.93
C SER A 151 1.20 1.69 -8.44
N GLU A 152 0.54 1.07 -7.45
CA GLU A 152 0.93 -0.22 -6.90
C GLU A 152 0.91 -1.34 -7.95
N TRP A 153 -0.16 -1.42 -8.75
CA TRP A 153 -0.26 -2.38 -9.83
C TRP A 153 0.87 -2.20 -10.85
N SER A 154 1.21 -0.96 -11.21
CA SER A 154 2.30 -0.69 -12.15
C SER A 154 3.66 -1.13 -11.62
N GLU A 155 3.92 -0.91 -10.32
CA GLU A 155 5.16 -1.35 -9.68
C GLU A 155 5.22 -2.88 -9.59
N TYR A 156 4.11 -3.51 -9.18
CA TYR A 156 4.02 -4.97 -9.10
C TYR A 156 4.20 -5.63 -10.46
N PHE A 157 3.53 -5.09 -11.50
CA PHE A 157 3.68 -5.54 -12.87
C PHE A 157 5.14 -5.48 -13.34
N CYS A 158 5.82 -4.35 -13.13
CA CYS A 158 7.22 -4.20 -13.50
C CYS A 158 8.14 -5.18 -12.74
N ASN A 159 7.89 -5.42 -11.45
CA ASN A 159 8.67 -6.38 -10.66
C ASN A 159 8.51 -7.81 -11.17
N VAL A 160 7.28 -8.23 -11.47
CA VAL A 160 7.01 -9.54 -12.06
C VAL A 160 7.64 -9.64 -13.45
N LEU A 161 7.41 -8.65 -14.31
CA LEU A 161 7.97 -8.62 -15.66
C LEU A 161 9.50 -8.73 -15.66
N ASN A 162 10.19 -7.96 -14.81
CA ASN A 162 11.65 -8.02 -14.71
C ASN A 162 12.12 -9.41 -14.26
N LYS A 163 11.42 -10.03 -13.31
CA LYS A 163 11.74 -11.40 -12.87
C LYS A 163 11.59 -12.41 -14.00
N GLU A 164 10.50 -12.35 -14.76
CA GLU A 164 10.27 -13.23 -15.91
C GLU A 164 11.34 -13.00 -17.00
N ILE A 165 11.72 -11.76 -17.26
CA ILE A 165 12.80 -11.41 -18.21
C ILE A 165 14.15 -11.96 -17.72
N ASP A 166 14.46 -11.86 -16.43
CA ASP A 166 15.69 -12.39 -15.85
C ASP A 166 15.73 -13.92 -15.92
N GLU A 167 14.60 -14.59 -15.66
CA GLU A 167 14.46 -16.04 -15.82
C GLU A 167 14.66 -16.46 -17.28
N MET A 168 14.05 -15.76 -18.23
CA MET A 168 14.24 -15.97 -19.66
C MET A 168 15.72 -15.77 -20.06
N ASN A 169 16.34 -14.66 -19.64
CA ASN A 169 17.75 -14.36 -19.94
C ASN A 169 18.70 -15.44 -19.37
N ASN A 170 18.43 -15.94 -18.16
CA ASN A 170 19.21 -17.02 -17.57
C ASN A 170 19.04 -18.35 -18.31
N GLN A 171 17.81 -18.68 -18.75
CA GLN A 171 17.55 -19.87 -19.55
C GLN A 171 18.19 -19.80 -20.94
N CYS A 172 18.27 -18.59 -21.51
CA CYS A 172 18.73 -18.36 -22.89
C CYS A 172 20.13 -17.78 -22.99
N LYS A 173 20.89 -17.73 -21.89
CA LYS A 173 22.22 -17.09 -21.81
C LYS A 173 23.23 -17.61 -22.83
N ASP A 174 23.17 -18.91 -23.14
CA ASP A 174 24.08 -19.58 -24.09
C ASP A 174 23.52 -19.63 -25.53
N CYS A 175 22.34 -19.06 -25.74
CA CYS A 175 21.63 -19.05 -27.02
C CYS A 175 21.87 -17.71 -27.72
N GLU A 176 22.71 -17.66 -28.75
CA GLU A 176 22.75 -16.47 -29.61
C GLU A 176 21.46 -16.34 -30.43
N MET A 177 21.04 -15.10 -30.75
CA MET A 177 19.95 -14.82 -31.70
C MET A 177 20.16 -15.46 -33.09
N SER A 178 21.35 -15.97 -33.37
CA SER A 178 21.77 -16.65 -34.61
C SER A 178 21.28 -18.10 -34.76
N ARG A 179 20.43 -18.62 -33.86
CA ARG A 179 19.93 -20.02 -33.84
C ARG A 179 21.01 -21.08 -33.61
N ARG A 180 22.23 -20.73 -33.23
CA ARG A 180 23.29 -21.69 -32.91
C ARG A 180 23.74 -21.48 -31.47
N CYS A 181 23.50 -22.49 -30.64
CA CYS A 181 24.05 -22.58 -29.30
C CYS A 181 25.54 -23.02 -29.41
N ASN A 182 26.46 -22.41 -28.65
CA ASN A 182 27.84 -22.91 -28.53
C ASN A 182 27.83 -24.27 -27.82
N ASN A 183 28.43 -25.30 -28.41
CA ASN A 183 28.48 -26.67 -27.87
C ASN A 183 27.10 -27.30 -27.58
N ASP A 184 26.16 -27.22 -28.53
CA ASP A 184 24.87 -27.92 -28.47
C ASP A 184 24.89 -29.15 -29.38
N THR A 185 25.46 -30.25 -28.87
CA THR A 185 25.60 -31.52 -29.59
C THR A 185 24.28 -32.26 -29.82
N GLU A 186 23.20 -31.90 -29.11
CA GLU A 186 21.88 -32.56 -29.19
C GLU A 186 20.71 -31.63 -29.57
N GLY A 187 20.91 -30.30 -29.62
CA GLY A 187 19.88 -29.34 -30.01
C GLY A 187 18.83 -29.06 -28.92
N GLU A 188 19.05 -29.56 -27.70
CA GLU A 188 18.11 -29.43 -26.58
C GLU A 188 18.29 -28.14 -25.78
N LYS A 189 19.50 -27.57 -25.72
CA LYS A 189 19.81 -26.40 -24.87
C LYS A 189 18.98 -25.18 -25.25
N CYS A 190 18.82 -24.94 -26.55
CA CYS A 190 18.07 -23.82 -27.12
C CYS A 190 16.55 -24.10 -27.26
N LYS A 191 16.03 -25.28 -26.87
CA LYS A 191 14.62 -25.67 -27.14
C LYS A 191 13.63 -24.93 -26.24
N LYS A 192 13.92 -24.79 -24.95
CA LYS A 192 13.10 -24.04 -23.99
C LYS A 192 12.97 -22.56 -24.35
N CYS A 193 14.01 -21.98 -24.95
CA CYS A 193 14.00 -20.60 -25.45
C CYS A 193 13.12 -20.37 -26.68
N LYS A 194 12.77 -21.42 -27.43
CA LYS A 194 11.83 -21.32 -28.57
C LYS A 194 10.37 -21.48 -28.15
N GLU A 195 10.14 -22.00 -26.95
CA GLU A 195 8.81 -22.31 -26.39
C GLU A 195 8.33 -21.22 -25.41
N GLN A 196 9.21 -20.31 -25.00
CA GLN A 196 8.87 -19.03 -24.37
C GLN A 196 8.34 -18.03 -25.40
#